data_AF-A0A845UT78-F1
#
_entry.id   AF-A0A845UT78-F1
#
_cell.length_a   1.000
_cell.length_b   1.000
_cell.length_c   1.000
_cell.angle_alpha   90.00
_cell.angle_beta   90.00
_cell.angle_gamma   90.00
#
_symmetry.space_group_name_H-M   'P 1'
#
loop_
_entity.id
_entity.type
_entity.pdbx_description
1 polymer ?
#
loop_
_entity_poly.entity_id
_entity_poly.type
_entity_poly.pdbx_seq_one_letter_code
_entity_poly.pdbx_strand_id
1 'polypeptide(L)'
;MNAPLSAFPPATQVETPAAKVSSILPKPRFSLRARGDLAPLEQALGVALPRKIGQTVKGAVELACLGPDEWLVLAADPAPIVDACAGVYARLPHSLVEITAREVSFVIEGPRAAELMTIGCARDIDA
;
A
#
# COMPACT_ATOMS: atom_id res chain seq x y z
N MET A 1 -12.10 -23.74 4.02
CA MET A 1 -10.66 -24.03 3.82
C MET A 1 -10.08 -22.77 3.19
N ASN A 2 -9.20 -22.05 3.87
CA ASN A 2 -8.65 -20.80 3.32
C ASN A 2 -7.56 -21.16 2.31
N ALA A 3 -7.63 -20.61 1.09
CA ALA A 3 -6.59 -20.83 0.09
C ALA A 3 -5.27 -20.19 0.56
N PRO A 4 -4.11 -20.85 0.34
CA PRO A 4 -2.82 -20.24 0.62
C PRO A 4 -2.58 -19.03 -0.30
N LEU A 5 -1.77 -18.06 0.12
CA LEU A 5 -1.43 -16.88 -0.71
C LEU A 5 -0.83 -17.27 -2.07
N SER A 6 -0.11 -18.39 -2.14
CA SER A 6 0.46 -18.96 -3.36
C SER A 6 -0.59 -19.48 -4.36
N ALA A 7 -1.87 -19.57 -3.97
CA ALA A 7 -2.95 -20.01 -4.86
C ALA A 7 -3.32 -18.98 -5.94
N PHE A 8 -2.78 -17.76 -5.86
CA PHE A 8 -3.13 -16.66 -6.77
C PHE A 8 -1.90 -16.21 -7.59
N PRO A 9 -1.45 -17.00 -8.58
CA PRO A 9 -0.37 -16.60 -9.48
C PRO A 9 -0.79 -15.35 -10.28
N PRO A 10 0.14 -14.45 -10.67
CA PRO A 10 -0.19 -13.24 -11.41
C PRO A 10 -0.87 -13.57 -12.75
N ALA A 11 -2.18 -13.33 -12.82
CA ALA A 11 -3.01 -13.63 -13.98
C ALA A 11 -4.39 -12.97 -13.83
N THR A 12 -5.10 -12.83 -14.94
CA THR A 12 -6.54 -12.62 -14.91
C THR A 12 -7.21 -13.84 -14.26
N GLN A 13 -7.89 -13.60 -13.15
CA GLN A 13 -8.62 -14.63 -12.41
C GLN A 13 -10.02 -14.81 -13.00
N VAL A 14 -10.67 -13.69 -13.30
CA VAL A 14 -12.04 -13.63 -13.85
C VAL A 14 -12.16 -12.40 -14.74
N GLU A 15 -12.86 -12.53 -15.87
CA GLU A 15 -13.20 -11.42 -16.76
C GLU A 15 -14.63 -11.55 -17.26
N THR A 16 -15.38 -10.46 -17.17
CA THR A 16 -16.77 -10.34 -17.63
C THR A 16 -16.97 -8.95 -18.25
N PRO A 17 -18.09 -8.70 -18.96
CA PRO A 17 -18.42 -7.33 -19.39
C PRO A 17 -18.59 -6.32 -18.25
N ALA A 18 -18.84 -6.79 -17.02
CA ALA A 18 -19.07 -5.95 -15.86
C ALA A 18 -17.77 -5.55 -15.15
N ALA A 19 -16.85 -6.50 -14.96
CA ALA A 19 -15.57 -6.29 -14.29
C ALA A 19 -14.53 -7.37 -14.67
N LYS A 20 -13.25 -7.00 -14.53
CA LYS A 20 -12.07 -7.87 -14.61
C LYS A 20 -11.35 -7.87 -13.27
N VAL A 21 -10.98 -9.05 -12.78
CA VAL A 21 -10.19 -9.24 -11.56
C VAL A 21 -8.89 -9.94 -11.94
N SER A 22 -7.75 -9.31 -11.63
CA SER A 22 -6.43 -9.86 -11.87
C SER A 22 -5.61 -9.86 -10.59
N SER A 23 -4.90 -10.94 -10.30
CA SER A 23 -3.81 -10.95 -9.34
C SER A 23 -2.54 -10.40 -10.00
N ILE A 24 -1.76 -9.62 -9.26
CA ILE A 24 -0.51 -9.02 -9.76
C ILE A 24 0.69 -9.49 -8.95
N LEU A 25 1.88 -9.30 -9.53
CA LEU A 25 3.12 -9.54 -8.80
C LEU A 25 3.16 -8.68 -7.52
N PRO A 26 3.70 -9.22 -6.41
CA PRO A 26 3.89 -8.44 -5.20
C PRO A 26 4.74 -7.20 -5.48
N LYS A 27 4.23 -6.05 -5.08
CA LYS A 27 4.97 -4.79 -5.06
C LYS A 27 5.65 -4.65 -3.69
N PRO A 28 6.93 -4.25 -3.61
CA PRO A 28 7.60 -3.93 -2.35
C PRO A 28 6.72 -3.09 -1.44
N ARG A 29 6.47 -3.63 -0.23
CA ARG A 29 5.51 -3.07 0.73
C ARG A 29 6.16 -2.96 2.10
N PHE A 30 5.95 -1.82 2.76
CA PHE A 30 6.45 -1.60 4.11
C PHE A 30 5.37 -1.09 5.04
N SER A 31 5.40 -1.52 6.29
CA SER A 31 4.77 -0.82 7.41
C SER A 31 5.80 0.17 7.97
N LEU A 32 5.47 1.45 7.91
CA LEU A 32 6.26 2.55 8.45
C LEU A 32 5.56 3.14 9.67
N ARG A 33 6.27 3.18 10.80
CA ARG A 33 5.79 3.79 12.05
C ARG A 33 6.74 4.87 12.51
N ALA A 34 6.23 6.09 12.70
CA ALA A 34 7.03 7.22 13.16
C ALA A 34 6.17 8.23 13.93
N ARG A 35 6.78 8.93 14.89
CA ARG A 35 6.13 9.98 15.70
C ARG A 35 7.03 11.20 15.81
N GLY A 36 6.46 12.34 16.19
CA GLY A 36 7.20 13.60 16.36
C GLY A 36 7.27 14.40 15.07
N ASP A 37 8.38 15.11 14.87
CA ASP A 37 8.62 15.88 13.64
C ASP A 37 8.99 14.93 12.49
N LEU A 38 8.09 14.81 11.52
CA LEU A 38 8.26 13.90 10.37
C LEU A 38 8.97 14.55 9.19
N ALA A 39 9.28 15.86 9.24
CA ALA A 39 9.90 16.57 8.13
C ALA A 39 11.19 15.89 7.61
N PRO A 40 12.09 15.35 8.46
CA PRO A 40 13.27 14.63 7.96
C PRO A 40 12.93 13.39 7.13
N LEU A 41 11.88 12.67 7.51
CA LEU A 41 11.42 11.46 6.82
C LEU A 41 10.74 11.80 5.50
N GLU A 42 9.88 12.82 5.49
CA GLU A 42 9.23 13.33 4.30
C GLU A 42 10.24 13.85 3.28
N GLN A 43 11.28 14.55 3.73
CA GLN A 43 12.37 15.01 2.88
C GLN A 43 13.17 13.83 2.31
N ALA A 44 13.50 12.82 3.12
CA ALA A 44 14.27 11.66 2.67
C ALA A 44 13.48 10.78 1.69
N LEU A 45 12.18 10.61 1.92
CA LEU A 45 11.29 9.86 1.02
C LEU A 45 10.89 10.66 -0.24
N GLY A 46 11.12 11.98 -0.23
CA GLY A 46 10.72 12.87 -1.33
C GLY A 46 9.20 13.05 -1.45
N VAL A 47 8.44 12.73 -0.41
CA VAL A 47 6.98 12.77 -0.40
C VAL A 47 6.45 13.12 0.99
N ALA A 48 5.41 13.95 1.04
CA ALA A 48 4.73 14.27 2.30
C ALA A 48 3.91 13.07 2.79
N LEU A 49 3.98 12.78 4.08
CA LEU A 49 3.22 11.68 4.67
C LEU A 49 1.77 12.13 4.85
N PRO A 50 0.78 11.42 4.27
CA PRO A 50 -0.63 11.77 4.44
C PRO A 50 -1.02 11.68 5.93
N ARG A 51 -1.78 12.65 6.45
CA ARG A 51 -2.08 12.74 7.88
C ARG A 51 -3.52 12.40 8.24
N LYS A 52 -4.40 12.26 7.25
CA LYS A 52 -5.78 11.82 7.44
C LYS A 52 -5.86 10.31 7.19
N ILE A 53 -6.42 9.55 8.13
CA ILE A 53 -6.63 8.11 7.96
C ILE A 53 -7.43 7.84 6.68
N GLY A 54 -6.95 6.90 5.87
CA GLY A 54 -7.52 6.57 4.55
C GLY A 54 -7.09 7.50 3.42
N GLN A 55 -6.33 8.57 3.68
CA GLN A 55 -5.71 9.36 2.63
C GLN A 55 -4.55 8.59 2.00
N THR A 56 -4.47 8.66 0.68
CA THR A 56 -3.42 8.03 -0.10
C THR A 56 -2.63 9.07 -0.91
N VAL A 57 -1.38 8.73 -1.20
CA VAL A 57 -0.54 9.45 -2.16
C VAL A 57 -0.14 8.46 -3.24
N LYS A 58 -0.23 8.90 -4.50
CA LYS A 58 0.20 8.12 -5.67
C LYS A 58 1.49 8.72 -6.25
N GLY A 59 2.34 7.90 -6.84
CA GLY A 59 3.58 8.35 -7.47
C GLY A 59 4.68 7.29 -7.43
N ALA A 60 5.94 7.73 -7.44
CA ALA A 60 7.09 6.83 -7.31
C ALA A 60 7.11 6.10 -5.95
N VAL A 61 6.74 6.84 -4.89
CA VAL A 61 6.45 6.29 -3.57
C VAL A 61 4.96 6.48 -3.31
N GLU A 62 4.25 5.37 -3.20
CA GLU A 62 2.84 5.35 -2.86
C GLU A 62 2.69 5.19 -1.35
N LEU A 63 1.75 5.94 -0.77
CA LEU A 63 1.51 5.94 0.67
C LEU A 63 0.03 5.77 0.95
N ALA A 64 -0.30 5.09 2.04
CA ALA A 64 -1.63 5.12 2.64
C ALA A 64 -1.51 5.36 4.15
N CYS A 65 -2.21 6.36 4.67
CA CYS A 65 -2.28 6.61 6.11
C CYS A 65 -3.24 5.60 6.75
N LEU A 66 -2.70 4.71 7.58
CA LEU A 66 -3.48 3.70 8.31
C LEU A 66 -3.82 4.17 9.73
N GLY A 67 -2.98 5.04 10.30
CA GLY A 67 -3.14 5.58 11.64
C GLY A 67 -2.40 6.91 11.81
N PRO A 68 -2.52 7.55 12.98
CA PRO A 68 -1.87 8.84 13.26
C PRO A 68 -0.33 8.79 13.21
N ASP A 69 0.24 7.59 13.30
CA ASP A 69 1.67 7.32 13.30
C ASP A 69 2.04 6.10 12.43
N GLU A 70 1.15 5.72 11.50
CA GLU A 70 1.29 4.50 10.69
C GLU A 70 0.95 4.71 9.23
N TRP A 71 1.88 4.28 8.37
CA TRP A 71 1.74 4.34 6.92
C TRP A 71 2.07 3.00 6.27
N LEU A 72 1.27 2.64 5.28
CA LEU A 72 1.68 1.67 4.27
C LEU A 72 2.52 2.40 3.22
N VAL A 73 3.70 1.88 2.92
CA VAL A 73 4.55 2.37 1.82
C VAL A 73 4.59 1.31 0.73
N LEU A 74 4.35 1.72 -0.51
CA LEU A 74 4.47 0.89 -1.70
C LEU A 74 5.46 1.56 -2.66
N ALA A 75 6.48 0.81 -3.10
CA ALA A 75 7.52 1.32 -4.00
C ALA A 75 7.81 0.30 -5.11
N ALA A 76 8.37 0.77 -6.23
CA ALA A 76 8.82 -0.13 -7.31
C ALA A 76 10.10 -0.90 -6.92
N ASP A 77 10.98 -0.23 -6.17
CA ASP A 77 12.25 -0.77 -5.66
C ASP A 77 12.28 -0.56 -4.13
N PRO A 78 12.57 -1.60 -3.32
CA PRO A 78 12.71 -1.45 -1.88
C PRO A 78 13.93 -0.63 -1.45
N ALA A 79 15.05 -0.67 -2.20
CA ALA A 79 16.33 -0.13 -1.73
C ALA A 79 16.28 1.38 -1.41
N PRO A 80 15.71 2.25 -2.28
CA PRO A 80 15.61 3.68 -1.98
C PRO A 80 14.82 4.00 -0.70
N ILE A 81 13.79 3.21 -0.37
CA ILE A 81 12.99 3.40 0.85
C ILE A 81 13.81 3.04 2.08
N VAL A 82 14.50 1.90 2.03
CA VAL A 82 15.35 1.41 3.12
C VAL A 82 16.49 2.39 3.39
N ASP A 83 17.19 2.83 2.35
CA ASP A 83 18.32 3.75 2.46
C ASP A 83 17.89 5.12 2.99
N ALA A 84 16.77 5.67 2.49
CA ALA A 84 16.22 6.94 2.97
C ALA A 84 15.87 6.88 4.46
N CYS A 85 15.21 5.81 4.89
CA CYS A 85 14.83 5.61 6.28
C CYS A 85 16.06 5.39 7.18
N ALA A 86 16.99 4.53 6.78
CA ALA A 86 18.24 4.32 7.51
C ALA A 86 19.04 5.62 7.69
N GLY A 87 19.11 6.45 6.64
CA GLY A 87 19.83 7.73 6.64
C GLY A 87 19.28 8.79 7.61
N VAL A 88 18.04 8.67 8.06
CA VAL A 88 17.43 9.62 9.02
C VAL A 88 17.22 9.05 10.42
N TYR A 89 17.46 7.75 10.61
CA TYR A 89 17.14 7.03 11.84
C TYR A 89 17.72 7.66 13.12
N ALA A 90 18.96 8.14 13.06
CA ALA A 90 19.63 8.77 14.21
C ALA A 90 18.95 10.07 14.68
N ARG A 91 18.29 10.80 13.77
CA ARG A 91 17.56 12.04 14.08
C ARG A 91 16.10 11.79 14.43
N LEU A 92 15.50 10.81 13.78
CA LEU A 92 14.10 10.44 13.96
C LEU A 92 13.99 8.92 14.07
N PRO A 93 14.02 8.36 15.29
CA PRO A 93 13.80 6.93 15.48
C PRO A 93 12.41 6.51 14.98
N HIS A 94 12.37 5.45 14.18
CA HIS A 94 11.15 4.93 13.56
C HIS A 94 11.21 3.41 13.44
N SER A 95 10.13 2.79 12.96
CA SER A 95 10.11 1.38 12.55
C SER A 95 9.78 1.33 11.06
N LEU A 96 10.61 0.64 10.28
CA LEU A 96 10.35 0.31 8.89
C LEU A 96 10.43 -1.22 8.76
N VAL A 97 9.31 -1.86 8.44
CA VAL A 97 9.24 -3.32 8.32
C VAL A 97 8.74 -3.67 6.93
N GLU A 98 9.53 -4.45 6.20
CA GLU A 98 9.14 -5.00 4.91
C GLU A 98 8.11 -6.12 5.11
N ILE A 99 6.97 -6.01 4.42
CA ILE A 99 5.81 -6.88 4.57
C ILE A 99 5.25 -7.31 3.20
N THR A 100 6.10 -7.39 2.17
CA THR A 100 5.67 -7.74 0.80
C THR A 100 5.03 -9.12 0.76
N ALA A 101 5.57 -10.07 1.50
CA ALA A 101 5.06 -11.45 1.56
C ALA A 101 3.82 -11.64 2.46
N ARG A 102 3.36 -10.60 3.17
CA ARG A 102 2.19 -10.69 4.06
C ARG A 102 0.86 -10.75 3.30
N GLU A 103 0.81 -10.16 2.12
CA GLU A 103 -0.44 -9.87 1.40
C GLU A 103 -0.31 -10.15 -0.10
N VAL A 104 -1.41 -10.57 -0.73
CA VAL A 104 -1.55 -10.61 -2.20
C VAL A 104 -2.29 -9.36 -2.68
N SER A 105 -2.07 -8.99 -3.94
CA SER A 105 -2.71 -7.80 -4.52
C SER A 105 -3.56 -8.18 -5.71
N PHE A 106 -4.79 -7.68 -5.69
CA PHE A 106 -5.74 -7.82 -6.78
C PHE A 106 -6.04 -6.44 -7.37
N VAL A 107 -6.13 -6.40 -8.69
CA VAL A 107 -6.58 -5.26 -9.47
C VAL A 107 -7.98 -5.59 -9.97
N ILE A 108 -8.94 -4.71 -9.67
CA ILE A 108 -10.34 -4.82 -10.08
C ILE A 108 -10.66 -3.63 -10.96
N GLU A 109 -11.06 -3.91 -12.20
CA GLU A 109 -11.29 -2.91 -13.24
C GLU A 109 -12.65 -3.15 -13.91
N GLY A 110 -13.21 -2.12 -14.55
CA GLY A 110 -14.44 -2.22 -15.34
C GLY A 110 -15.60 -1.38 -14.79
N PRO A 111 -16.70 -1.27 -15.56
CA PRO A 111 -17.81 -0.35 -15.27
C PRO A 111 -18.56 -0.65 -13.96
N ARG A 112 -18.48 -1.89 -13.46
CA ARG A 112 -19.14 -2.34 -12.22
C ARG A 112 -18.14 -2.69 -11.13
N ALA A 113 -16.89 -2.24 -11.22
CA ALA A 113 -15.83 -2.54 -10.25
C ALA A 113 -16.16 -2.05 -8.83
N ALA A 114 -16.69 -0.82 -8.70
CA ALA A 114 -17.11 -0.28 -7.41
C ALA A 114 -18.23 -1.11 -6.77
N GLU A 115 -19.25 -1.49 -7.56
CA GLU A 115 -20.33 -2.36 -7.08
C GLU A 115 -19.85 -3.77 -6.70
N LEU A 116 -18.90 -4.35 -7.44
CA LEU A 116 -18.32 -5.62 -7.03
C LEU A 116 -17.71 -5.53 -5.63
N MET A 117 -17.07 -4.41 -5.29
CA MET A 117 -16.50 -4.18 -3.96
C MET A 117 -17.56 -4.07 -2.87
N THR A 118 -18.77 -3.57 -3.16
CA THR A 118 -19.84 -3.42 -2.15
C THR A 118 -20.39 -4.75 -1.65
N ILE A 119 -20.09 -5.88 -2.32
CA ILE A 119 -20.51 -7.23 -1.86
C ILE A 119 -19.86 -7.58 -0.52
N GLY A 120 -18.64 -7.10 -0.26
CA GLY A 120 -17.87 -7.44 0.95
C GLY A 120 -17.20 -6.26 1.64
N CYS A 121 -17.19 -5.06 1.04
CA CYS A 121 -16.63 -3.86 1.63
C CYS A 121 -17.74 -3.02 2.27
N ALA A 122 -17.69 -2.87 3.60
CA ALA A 122 -18.64 -2.02 4.33
C ALA A 122 -18.41 -0.51 4.14
N ARG A 123 -17.30 -0.13 3.50
CA ARG A 123 -16.98 1.27 3.22
C ARG A 123 -17.79 1.72 2.01
N ASP A 124 -18.32 2.94 2.07
CA ASP A 124 -18.87 3.63 0.91
C ASP A 124 -17.74 3.88 -0.10
N ILE A 125 -17.85 3.26 -1.27
CA ILE A 125 -16.83 3.31 -2.33
C ILE A 125 -16.91 4.63 -3.10
N ASP A 126 -18.08 5.27 -3.11
CA ASP A 126 -18.35 6.50 -3.88
C ASP A 126 -18.14 7.78 -3.05
N ALA A 127 -17.81 7.64 -1.75
CA ALA A 127 -17.54 8.74 -0.81
C ALA A 127 -16.08 9.21 -0.81
#